data_AF-A0A822FI34-F1
#
_entry.id   AF-A0A822FI34-F1
#
_cell.length_a   1.000
_cell.length_b   1.000
_cell.length_c   1.000
_cell.angle_alpha   90.00
_cell.angle_beta   90.00
_cell.angle_gamma   90.00
#
_symmetry.space_group_name_H-M   'P 1'
#
loop_
_entity.id
_entity.type
_entity.pdbx_description
1 polymer ?
#
loop_
_entity_poly.entity_id
_entity_poly.type
_entity_poly.pdbx_seq_one_letter_code
_entity_poly.pdbx_strand_id
1 'polypeptide(L)'
;APFYRGISGIIASSIASAFAFGGTESISITADECANPHRDVPRAMNGTIWRIILFFVGSIIIMGLVIPYNDPSLGHDGIQNAAVSLFTLVFVKSGLKPAVHIMNAVILTAILSAGNSCLYACTRMLYALA
;
A
#
# COMPACT_ATOMS: atom_id res chain seq x y z
N ALA A 1 19.90 -1.81 14.04
CA ALA A 1 19.49 -2.92 14.93
C ALA A 1 18.04 -3.26 14.62
N PRO A 2 17.60 -4.54 14.71
CA PRO A 2 16.29 -5.00 14.22
C PRO A 2 15.09 -4.40 14.97
N PHE A 3 15.31 -3.57 16.00
CA PHE A 3 14.30 -2.80 16.71
C PHE A 3 14.71 -1.32 16.80
N TYR A 4 14.65 -0.58 15.69
CA TYR A 4 14.83 0.88 15.72
C TYR A 4 13.67 1.49 16.54
N ARG A 5 13.99 2.16 17.66
CA ARG A 5 13.07 2.71 18.69
C ARG A 5 12.49 1.72 19.72
N GLY A 6 13.05 0.51 19.88
CA GLY A 6 12.64 -0.43 20.94
C GLY A 6 11.16 -0.87 20.83
N ILE A 7 10.50 -1.18 21.96
CA ILE A 7 9.08 -1.60 21.99
C ILE A 7 8.17 -0.56 21.32
N SER A 8 8.47 0.74 21.47
CA SER A 8 7.70 1.80 20.83
C SER A 8 7.76 1.75 19.29
N GLY A 9 8.89 1.32 18.71
CA GLY A 9 9.03 1.08 17.28
C GLY A 9 8.24 -0.15 16.79
N ILE A 10 8.19 -1.20 17.62
CA ILE A 10 7.39 -2.40 17.34
C ILE A 10 5.89 -2.05 17.33
N ILE A 11 5.44 -1.28 18.32
CA ILE A 11 4.04 -0.84 18.41
C ILE A 11 3.70 0.07 17.22
N ALA A 12 4.54 1.06 16.91
CA ALA A 12 4.30 1.99 15.81
C ALA A 12 4.24 1.28 14.43
N SER A 13 5.13 0.32 14.17
CA SER A 13 5.10 -0.47 12.94
C SER A 13 3.91 -1.43 12.88
N SER A 14 3.50 -2.00 14.01
CA SER A 14 2.29 -2.85 14.09
C SER A 14 1.03 -2.05 13.77
N ILE A 15 0.91 -0.82 14.29
CA ILE A 15 -0.22 0.07 13.98
C ILE A 15 -0.23 0.41 12.49
N ALA A 16 0.91 0.82 11.93
CA ALA A 16 1.02 1.11 10.50
C ALA A 16 0.66 -0.10 9.62
N SER A 17 1.07 -1.31 10.03
CA SER A 17 0.69 -2.54 9.34
C SER A 17 -0.81 -2.84 9.46
N ALA A 18 -1.43 -2.59 10.61
CA ALA A 18 -2.86 -2.78 10.80
C ALA A 18 -3.69 -1.89 9.85
N PHE A 19 -3.28 -0.63 9.68
CA PHE A 19 -3.90 0.29 8.71
C PHE A 19 -3.78 -0.22 7.26
N ALA A 20 -2.69 -0.89 6.90
CA ALA A 20 -2.50 -1.42 5.54
C ALA A 20 -3.46 -2.58 5.19
N PHE A 21 -4.02 -3.27 6.18
CA PHE A 21 -5.04 -4.31 5.99
C PHE A 21 -6.47 -3.77 6.00
N GLY A 22 -6.66 -2.46 6.19
CA GLY A 22 -7.96 -1.80 6.01
C GLY A 22 -8.44 -1.91 4.56
N GLY A 23 -9.74 -2.04 4.35
CA GLY A 23 -10.33 -2.16 3.01
C GLY A 23 -10.70 -3.59 2.57
N THR A 24 -10.45 -4.60 3.40
CA THR A 24 -11.00 -5.96 3.18
C THR A 24 -12.53 -6.00 3.24
N GLU A 25 -13.14 -5.00 3.88
CA GLU A 25 -14.57 -4.69 3.85
C GLU A 25 -15.14 -4.40 2.44
N SER A 26 -14.31 -4.02 1.47
CA SER A 26 -14.76 -3.90 0.07
C SER A 26 -15.08 -5.28 -0.55
N ILE A 27 -14.45 -6.35 -0.05
CA ILE A 27 -14.67 -7.72 -0.53
C ILE A 27 -16.08 -8.21 -0.13
N SER A 28 -16.59 -7.81 1.05
CA SER A 28 -17.93 -8.20 1.49
C SER A 28 -19.03 -7.50 0.68
N ILE A 29 -18.84 -6.21 0.33
CA ILE A 29 -19.78 -5.49 -0.56
C ILE A 29 -19.80 -6.14 -1.95
N THR A 30 -18.63 -6.47 -2.48
CA THR A 30 -18.52 -7.11 -3.80
C THR A 30 -19.08 -8.53 -3.79
N ALA A 31 -18.99 -9.24 -2.67
CA ALA A 31 -19.58 -10.57 -2.52
C ALA A 31 -21.12 -10.53 -2.61
N ASP A 32 -21.75 -9.46 -2.13
CA ASP A 32 -23.20 -9.23 -2.25
C ASP A 32 -23.64 -9.02 -3.70
N GLU A 33 -22.75 -8.44 -4.53
CA GLU A 33 -23.00 -8.16 -5.96
C GLU A 33 -22.56 -9.32 -6.89
N CYS A 34 -21.97 -10.38 -6.36
CA CYS A 34 -21.50 -11.54 -7.13
C CYS A 34 -22.62 -12.54 -7.40
N ALA A 35 -22.70 -13.06 -8.65
CA ALA A 35 -23.68 -14.08 -9.01
C ALA A 35 -23.48 -15.43 -8.28
N ASN A 36 -22.24 -15.79 -7.94
CA ASN A 36 -21.89 -17.01 -7.20
C ASN A 36 -20.79 -16.75 -6.15
N PRO A 37 -21.12 -16.12 -5.01
CA PRO A 37 -20.13 -15.68 -4.04
C PRO A 37 -19.33 -16.83 -3.42
N HIS A 38 -19.95 -17.99 -3.21
CA HIS A 38 -19.31 -19.15 -2.58
C HIS A 38 -18.13 -19.73 -3.39
N ARG A 39 -18.08 -19.50 -4.71
CA ARG A 39 -16.99 -20.00 -5.57
C ARG A 39 -16.07 -18.89 -6.04
N ASP A 40 -16.66 -17.77 -6.48
CA ASP A 40 -15.90 -16.74 -7.20
C ASP A 40 -15.11 -15.83 -6.25
N VAL A 41 -15.65 -15.51 -5.06
CA VAL A 41 -14.96 -14.71 -4.04
C VAL A 41 -13.69 -15.40 -3.51
N PRO A 42 -13.73 -16.66 -3.02
CA PRO A 42 -12.52 -17.31 -2.51
C PRO A 42 -11.46 -17.54 -3.61
N ARG A 43 -11.88 -17.82 -4.84
CA ARG A 43 -10.97 -17.95 -5.99
C ARG A 43 -10.28 -16.62 -6.33
N ALA A 44 -11.03 -15.52 -6.39
CA ALA A 44 -10.48 -14.19 -6.67
C ALA A 44 -9.57 -13.71 -5.54
N MET A 45 -9.94 -13.98 -4.28
CA MET A 45 -9.16 -13.60 -3.10
C MET A 45 -7.80 -14.30 -3.07
N ASN A 46 -7.77 -15.62 -3.22
CA ASN A 46 -6.51 -16.38 -3.21
C ASN A 46 -5.58 -15.99 -4.38
N GLY A 47 -6.15 -15.71 -5.56
CA GLY A 47 -5.38 -15.22 -6.70
C GLY A 47 -4.77 -13.83 -6.46
N THR A 48 -5.52 -12.95 -5.80
CA THR A 48 -5.09 -11.59 -5.48
C THR A 48 -4.01 -11.58 -4.38
N ILE A 49 -4.20 -12.34 -3.30
CA ILE A 49 -3.23 -12.41 -2.18
C ILE A 49 -1.85 -12.85 -2.68
N TRP A 50 -1.76 -13.91 -3.47
CA TRP A 50 -0.48 -14.39 -3.99
C TRP A 50 0.22 -13.34 -4.86
N ARG A 51 -0.55 -12.62 -5.70
CA ARG A 51 -0.02 -11.54 -6.54
C ARG A 51 0.48 -10.37 -5.69
N ILE A 52 -0.28 -9.95 -4.67
CA ILE A 52 0.13 -8.88 -3.76
C ILE A 52 1.44 -9.26 -3.07
N ILE A 53 1.54 -10.49 -2.53
CA ILE A 53 2.76 -10.96 -1.88
C ILE A 53 3.95 -10.91 -2.85
N LEU A 54 3.78 -11.46 -4.06
CA LEU A 54 4.85 -11.50 -5.07
C LEU A 54 5.32 -10.10 -5.46
N PHE A 55 4.41 -9.18 -5.80
CA PHE A 55 4.77 -7.84 -6.26
C PHE A 55 5.27 -6.95 -5.12
N PHE A 56 4.62 -7.01 -3.96
CA PHE A 56 4.96 -6.16 -2.82
C PHE A 56 6.27 -6.61 -2.16
N VAL A 57 6.37 -7.88 -1.75
CA VAL A 57 7.59 -8.41 -1.12
C VAL A 57 8.75 -8.40 -2.12
N GLY A 58 8.49 -8.78 -3.37
CA GLY A 58 9.49 -8.73 -4.44
C GLY A 58 10.03 -7.31 -4.65
N SER A 59 9.15 -6.31 -4.71
CA SER A 59 9.57 -4.91 -4.83
C SER A 59 10.39 -4.46 -3.62
N ILE A 60 9.98 -4.75 -2.38
CA ILE A 60 10.71 -4.34 -1.17
C ILE A 60 12.10 -4.96 -1.11
N ILE A 61 12.25 -6.23 -1.51
CA ILE A 61 13.57 -6.89 -1.57
C ILE A 61 14.48 -6.18 -2.58
N ILE A 62 13.98 -5.93 -3.79
CA ILE A 62 14.75 -5.23 -4.83
C ILE A 62 15.16 -3.83 -4.35
N MET A 63 14.24 -3.11 -3.70
CA MET A 63 14.48 -1.76 -3.18
C MET A 63 15.47 -1.77 -2.01
N GLY A 64 15.38 -2.75 -1.12
CA GLY A 64 16.29 -2.91 0.02
C GLY A 64 17.71 -3.35 -0.37
N LEU A 65 17.88 -4.00 -1.52
CA LEU A 65 19.20 -4.29 -2.09
C LEU A 65 19.84 -3.06 -2.76
N VAL A 66 19.02 -2.13 -3.28
CA VAL A 66 19.49 -0.92 -3.97
C VAL A 66 19.77 0.22 -3.01
N ILE A 67 18.99 0.35 -1.92
CA ILE A 67 19.14 1.44 -0.95
C ILE A 67 19.82 0.92 0.33
N PRO A 68 21.05 1.38 0.67
CA PRO A 68 21.69 1.00 1.92
C PRO A 68 20.89 1.57 3.11
N TYR A 69 20.67 0.73 4.14
CA TYR A 69 19.89 1.05 5.35
C TYR A 69 20.41 2.25 6.17
N ASN A 70 21.59 2.80 5.82
CA ASN A 70 22.28 3.86 6.55
C ASN A 70 22.21 5.22 5.85
N ASP A 71 21.39 5.35 4.81
CA ASP A 71 21.30 6.57 4.02
C ASP A 71 20.42 7.64 4.71
N PRO A 72 20.92 8.85 4.97
CA PRO A 72 20.17 9.90 5.68
C PRO A 72 18.88 10.36 4.98
N SER A 73 18.69 10.01 3.70
CA SER A 73 17.42 10.21 2.97
C SER A 73 16.30 9.23 3.37
N LEU A 74 16.60 8.17 4.14
CA LEU A 74 15.61 7.19 4.61
C LEU A 74 14.90 7.61 5.90
N GLY A 75 15.37 8.65 6.60
CA GLY A 75 14.71 9.10 7.81
C GLY A 75 15.58 9.97 8.71
N HIS A 76 15.55 11.28 8.46
CA HIS A 76 15.70 12.23 9.57
C HIS A 76 14.37 12.67 10.19
N ASP A 77 13.23 12.37 9.58
CA ASP A 77 11.92 12.58 10.22
C ASP A 77 10.97 11.46 9.84
N GLY A 78 10.74 10.60 10.83
CA GLY A 78 10.04 9.33 10.64
C GLY A 78 8.63 9.50 10.14
N ILE A 79 8.18 8.62 9.25
CA ILE A 79 6.75 8.41 8.91
C ILE A 79 6.06 9.66 8.29
N GLN A 80 6.70 10.84 8.29
CA GLN A 80 6.14 12.13 7.91
C GLN A 80 6.49 12.52 6.47
N ASN A 81 7.51 11.89 5.88
CA ASN A 81 7.80 12.00 4.45
C ASN A 81 7.19 10.85 3.63
N ALA A 82 6.01 10.37 4.02
CA ALA A 82 5.19 9.46 3.20
C ALA A 82 4.86 10.02 1.80
N ALA A 83 5.15 11.30 1.54
CA ALA A 83 5.06 11.93 0.24
C ALA A 83 6.22 11.59 -0.73
N VAL A 84 7.35 11.07 -0.24
CA VAL A 84 8.40 10.51 -1.11
C VAL A 84 8.21 8.99 -1.14
N SER A 85 7.41 8.53 -2.11
CA SER A 85 7.26 7.10 -2.38
C SER A 85 8.64 6.45 -2.49
N LEU A 86 8.86 5.34 -1.80
CA LEU A 86 10.14 4.61 -1.86
C LEU A 86 10.55 4.35 -3.31
N PHE A 87 9.56 4.10 -4.17
CA PHE A 87 9.70 3.94 -5.62
C PHE A 87 10.29 5.16 -6.31
N THR A 88 9.90 6.38 -5.94
CA THR A 88 10.43 7.61 -6.54
C THR A 88 11.83 7.91 -6.03
N LEU A 89 12.13 7.56 -4.76
CA LEU A 89 13.45 7.74 -4.15
C LEU A 89 14.55 6.95 -4.89
N VAL A 90 14.26 5.73 -5.37
CA VAL A 90 15.21 4.95 -6.17
C VAL A 90 15.54 5.64 -7.49
N PHE A 91 14.53 6.22 -8.16
CA PHE A 91 14.76 6.94 -9.42
C PHE A 91 15.57 8.23 -9.23
N VAL A 92 15.35 8.95 -8.11
CA VAL A 92 16.17 10.12 -7.75
C VAL A 92 17.62 9.72 -7.50
N LYS A 93 17.87 8.64 -6.75
CA LYS A 93 19.21 8.12 -6.44
C LYS A 93 19.94 7.59 -7.69
N SER A 94 19.22 7.00 -8.63
CA SER A 94 19.76 6.52 -9.92
C SER A 94 20.05 7.63 -10.94
N GLY A 95 19.74 8.89 -10.64
CA GLY A 95 19.97 10.04 -11.55
C GLY A 95 18.95 10.18 -12.68
N LEU A 96 17.95 9.31 -12.75
CA LEU A 96 16.89 9.30 -13.77
C LEU A 96 15.74 10.25 -13.41
N LYS A 97 16.00 11.55 -13.51
CA LYS A 97 15.00 12.62 -13.26
C LYS A 97 13.65 12.45 -14.00
N PRO A 98 13.57 12.06 -15.29
CA PRO A 98 12.27 11.91 -15.95
C PRO A 98 11.45 10.72 -15.42
N ALA A 99 12.10 9.65 -14.95
CA ALA A 99 11.41 8.47 -14.41
C ALA A 99 10.66 8.79 -13.10
N VAL A 100 11.13 9.78 -12.33
CA VAL A 100 10.47 10.26 -11.11
C VAL A 100 9.08 10.82 -11.42
N HIS A 101 8.95 11.63 -12.48
CA HIS A 101 7.68 12.24 -12.86
C HIS A 101 6.67 11.20 -13.36
N ILE A 102 7.13 10.21 -14.12
CA ILE A 102 6.28 9.09 -14.57
C ILE A 102 5.77 8.30 -13.37
N MET A 103 6.65 7.96 -12.42
CA MET A 103 6.25 7.22 -11.22
C MET A 103 5.25 8.04 -10.37
N ASN A 104 5.46 9.35 -10.21
CA ASN A 104 4.50 10.22 -9.54
C ASN A 104 3.14 10.22 -10.24
N ALA A 105 3.09 10.26 -11.58
CA ALA A 105 1.84 10.17 -12.32
C ALA A 105 1.10 8.84 -12.05
N VAL A 106 1.81 7.71 -12.08
CA VAL A 106 1.25 6.38 -11.76
C VAL A 106 0.67 6.36 -10.34
N ILE A 107 1.41 6.90 -9.36
CA ILE A 107 0.96 6.97 -7.97
C ILE A 107 -0.32 7.83 -7.85
N LEU A 108 -0.36 8.99 -8.49
CA LEU A 108 -1.54 9.86 -8.46
C LEU A 108 -2.77 9.18 -9.09
N THR A 109 -2.60 8.51 -10.23
CA THR A 109 -3.70 7.74 -10.85
C THR A 109 -4.18 6.61 -9.93
N ALA A 110 -3.26 5.91 -9.26
CA ALA A 110 -3.62 4.84 -8.32
C ALA A 110 -4.41 5.39 -7.11
N ILE A 111 -3.98 6.51 -6.52
CA ILE A 111 -4.67 7.14 -5.39
C ILE A 111 -6.06 7.63 -5.79
N LEU A 112 -6.21 8.22 -6.98
CA LEU A 112 -7.52 8.64 -7.49
C LEU A 112 -8.47 7.46 -7.68
N SER A 113 -7.98 6.35 -8.25
CA SER A 113 -8.77 5.12 -8.41
C SER A 113 -9.19 4.51 -7.07
N ALA A 114 -8.27 4.47 -6.09
CA ALA A 114 -8.56 4.00 -4.75
C ALA A 114 -9.58 4.91 -4.04
N GLY A 115 -9.40 6.23 -4.12
CA GLY A 115 -10.30 7.23 -3.54
C GLY A 115 -11.72 7.11 -4.06
N ASN A 116 -11.90 6.87 -5.37
CA ASN A 116 -13.23 6.66 -5.95
C ASN A 116 -13.92 5.40 -5.37
N SER A 117 -13.16 4.32 -5.18
CA SER A 117 -13.68 3.08 -4.58
C SER A 117 -14.07 3.27 -3.11
N CYS A 118 -13.27 4.02 -2.35
CA CYS A 118 -13.57 4.36 -0.96
C CYS A 118 -14.84 5.23 -0.85
N LEU A 119 -14.99 6.26 -1.69
CA LEU A 119 -16.18 7.12 -1.70
C LEU A 119 -17.45 6.31 -2.01
N TYR A 120 -17.37 5.40 -3.00
CA TYR A 120 -18.47 4.48 -3.30
C TYR A 120 -18.86 3.64 -2.07
N ALA A 121 -17.90 3.01 -1.40
CA ALA A 121 -18.16 2.24 -0.19
C ALA A 121 -18.77 3.09 0.95
N CYS A 122 -18.23 4.30 1.19
CA CYS A 122 -18.75 5.22 2.21
C CYS A 122 -20.22 5.61 1.96
N THR A 123 -20.59 5.92 0.70
CA THR A 123 -21.97 6.28 0.38
C THR A 123 -22.96 5.14 0.63
N ARG A 124 -22.59 3.88 0.31
CA ARG A 124 -23.43 2.71 0.62
C ARG A 124 -23.58 2.48 2.11
N MET A 125 -22.51 2.67 2.88
CA MET A 125 -22.55 2.51 4.33
C MET A 125 -23.42 3.59 5.00
N LEU A 126 -23.33 4.84 4.54
CA LEU A 126 -24.20 5.93 4.98
C LEU A 126 -25.68 5.68 4.63
N TYR A 127 -25.96 5.18 3.42
CA TYR A 127 -27.33 4.86 3.00
C TYR A 127 -27.92 3.70 3.81
N ALA A 128 -27.12 2.69 4.17
CA ALA A 128 -27.57 1.57 5.01
C ALA A 128 -27.88 1.97 6.47
N LEU A 129 -27.40 3.12 6.92
CA LEU A 129 -27.66 3.67 8.26
C LEU A 129 -28.87 4.60 8.32
N ALA A 130 -29.38 5.06 7.17
CA ALA A 130 -30.52 5.97 7.04
C ALA A 130 -31.84 5.20 6.87
#